data_AF-A0A4Y4M6F2-F1
#
_entry.id   AF-A0A4Y4M6F2-F1
#
_cell.length_a   1.000
_cell.length_b   1.000
_cell.length_c   1.000
_cell.angle_alpha   90.00
_cell.angle_beta   90.00
_cell.angle_gamma   90.00
#
_symmetry.space_group_name_H-M   'P 1'
#
loop_
_entity.id
_entity.type
_entity.pdbx_description
1 polymer ?
#
loop_
_entity_poly.entity_id
_entity_poly.type
_entity_poly.pdbx_seq_one_letter_code
_entity_poly.pdbx_strand_id
1 'polypeptide(L)'
;MENHLVEGSYMWQMAGGSFNPHQKIPNGSGGTSADFGGFGYTDSEQSSGGLSFTSLEAITFAQSYFGGGGNIGALFSMVEQLKKVGWSDPVNTIASFEDWNKIIKTDEISGLISKLYSVGGYKPGDRGIKFIETKNFLFHGKSNGFNILVNLSKSPSVLEYSFIIGHEVGHSITHYFRDIFFDNIKSNKNSPTARDAFSYFSEYISYSWESRIGNQNIKDPLDYTYNKHGAKQIPDIFRYPEAAINKFNNNFNIIMKAYLNWNNSIK
;
A
#
# COMPACT_ATOMS: atom_id res chain seq x y z
N MET A 1 12.86 26.25 28.40
CA MET A 1 13.72 25.06 28.27
C MET A 1 13.28 24.34 27.03
N GLU A 2 13.96 24.65 25.93
CA GLU A 2 13.97 23.87 24.69
C GLU A 2 14.44 22.45 25.00
N ASN A 3 13.95 21.45 24.25
CA ASN A 3 14.76 20.32 23.83
C ASN A 3 14.04 19.48 22.75
N HIS A 4 14.63 19.59 21.54
CA HIS A 4 14.89 18.55 20.54
C HIS A 4 13.71 17.86 19.83
N LEU A 5 13.28 18.52 18.75
CA LEU A 5 12.96 17.87 17.48
C LEU A 5 14.16 17.02 17.03
N VAL A 6 13.98 15.70 16.93
CA VAL A 6 14.87 14.87 16.11
C VAL A 6 14.26 14.79 14.73
N GLU A 7 14.67 15.72 13.87
CA GLU A 7 14.46 15.64 12.43
C GLU A 7 15.29 14.48 11.87
N GLY A 8 14.65 13.32 11.72
CA GLY A 8 15.17 12.22 10.92
C GLY A 8 14.66 12.33 9.48
N SER A 9 15.31 13.16 8.66
CA SER A 9 15.10 13.17 7.21
C SER A 9 15.74 11.90 6.60
N TYR A 10 14.90 10.94 6.21
CA TYR A 10 15.38 9.74 5.51
C TYR A 10 14.91 9.77 4.06
N MET A 11 15.86 9.67 3.13
CA MET A 11 15.60 9.59 1.70
C MET A 11 14.90 8.27 1.35
N TRP A 12 13.61 8.34 1.03
CA TRP A 12 12.87 7.28 0.33
C TRP A 12 12.89 7.51 -1.20
N GLN A 13 13.12 6.47 -1.99
CA GLN A 13 13.13 6.50 -3.46
C GLN A 13 12.16 5.42 -3.94
N MET A 14 11.14 5.82 -4.71
CA MET A 14 10.04 4.95 -5.18
C MET A 14 10.08 4.89 -6.71
N ALA A 15 10.07 3.71 -7.33
CA ALA A 15 10.15 3.60 -8.79
C ALA A 15 8.87 4.02 -9.51
N GLY A 16 8.97 5.05 -10.36
CA GLY A 16 8.01 5.26 -11.43
C GLY A 16 8.34 4.44 -12.67
N GLY A 17 7.76 3.25 -12.82
CA GLY A 17 7.87 2.46 -14.04
C GLY A 17 6.89 2.93 -15.13
N SER A 18 7.40 3.42 -16.26
CA SER A 18 6.61 3.64 -17.48
C SER A 18 6.45 2.30 -18.22
N PHE A 19 5.21 1.86 -18.45
CA PHE A 19 4.93 0.68 -19.27
C PHE A 19 4.98 1.06 -20.75
N ASN A 20 5.80 0.36 -21.55
CA ASN A 20 5.92 0.54 -22.99
C ASN A 20 5.14 -0.59 -23.71
N PRO A 21 3.99 -0.32 -24.37
CA PRO A 21 3.05 -1.35 -24.82
C PRO A 21 3.47 -2.13 -26.10
N HIS A 22 4.75 -2.11 -26.49
CA HIS A 22 5.22 -2.72 -27.75
C HIS A 22 6.18 -3.91 -27.60
N GLN A 23 6.06 -4.73 -26.56
CA GLN A 23 6.71 -6.05 -26.54
C GLN A 23 5.76 -7.15 -27.02
N LYS A 24 6.05 -7.66 -28.22
CA LYS A 24 5.42 -8.86 -28.79
C LYS A 24 5.65 -10.07 -27.90
N ILE A 25 4.57 -10.72 -27.48
CA ILE A 25 4.55 -11.99 -26.77
C ILE A 25 4.90 -13.11 -27.78
N PRO A 26 5.89 -13.99 -27.52
CA PRO A 26 6.04 -15.22 -28.29
C PRO A 26 5.00 -16.25 -27.84
N ASN A 27 4.31 -16.85 -28.81
CA ASN A 27 3.46 -18.02 -28.63
C ASN A 27 4.26 -19.19 -28.02
N GLY A 28 3.72 -19.80 -26.96
CA GLY A 28 4.24 -21.03 -26.36
C GLY A 28 3.12 -21.79 -25.66
N SER A 29 2.84 -22.99 -26.16
CA SER A 29 1.74 -23.90 -25.88
C SER A 29 1.99 -24.90 -24.73
N GLY A 30 0.91 -25.42 -24.14
CA GLY A 30 0.86 -26.68 -23.36
C GLY A 30 0.52 -26.44 -21.89
N GLY A 31 -0.70 -26.73 -21.40
CA GLY A 31 -1.13 -28.06 -20.93
C GLY A 31 -0.80 -28.18 -19.42
N THR A 32 -1.65 -28.59 -18.48
CA THR A 32 -2.87 -29.40 -18.48
C THR A 32 -3.68 -29.13 -17.21
N SER A 33 -4.97 -29.43 -17.29
CA SER A 33 -5.97 -29.52 -16.23
C SER A 33 -5.52 -30.23 -14.94
N ALA A 34 -5.91 -29.66 -13.79
CA ALA A 34 -6.13 -30.42 -12.56
C ALA A 34 -7.38 -29.87 -11.85
N ASP A 35 -8.18 -30.82 -11.38
CA ASP A 35 -9.57 -30.74 -10.94
C ASP A 35 -9.90 -29.70 -9.86
N PHE A 36 -11.02 -29.00 -10.07
CA PHE A 36 -11.79 -28.35 -9.02
C PHE A 36 -12.53 -29.42 -8.20
N GLY A 37 -11.86 -29.96 -7.17
CA GLY A 37 -12.44 -30.84 -6.17
C GLY A 37 -13.24 -30.06 -5.12
N GLY A 38 -14.49 -30.49 -4.91
CA GLY A 38 -15.52 -29.77 -4.17
C GLY A 38 -15.33 -29.64 -2.66
N PHE A 39 -16.08 -28.67 -2.11
CA PHE A 39 -16.29 -28.46 -0.69
C PHE A 39 -17.08 -29.63 -0.08
N GLY A 40 -16.37 -30.60 0.48
CA GLY A 40 -16.92 -31.61 1.38
C GLY A 40 -16.85 -31.12 2.83
N TYR A 41 -18.01 -31.00 3.48
CA TYR A 41 -18.10 -30.95 4.94
C TYR A 41 -17.73 -32.34 5.49
N THR A 42 -16.69 -32.42 6.31
CA THR A 42 -16.46 -33.54 7.23
C THR A 42 -16.07 -33.00 8.59
N ASP A 43 -16.84 -33.41 9.60
CA ASP A 43 -16.66 -33.08 11.00
C ASP A 43 -15.38 -33.69 11.59
N SER A 44 -14.87 -32.94 12.58
CA SER A 44 -13.94 -33.31 13.66
C SER A 44 -12.56 -33.86 13.28
N GLU A 45 -11.52 -33.05 13.52
CA GLU A 45 -10.44 -33.38 14.48
C GLU A 45 -9.57 -32.15 14.81
N GLN A 46 -8.98 -32.19 16.00
CA GLN A 46 -8.46 -31.07 16.78
C GLN A 46 -6.93 -30.99 16.66
N SER A 47 -6.38 -29.93 16.04
CA SER A 47 -5.02 -29.43 16.36
C SER A 47 -4.68 -28.07 15.73
N SER A 48 -4.20 -27.18 16.60
CA SER A 48 -3.26 -26.07 16.40
C SER A 48 -3.58 -24.95 15.40
N GLY A 49 -3.86 -23.77 15.95
CA GLY A 49 -3.33 -22.50 15.41
C GLY A 49 -4.22 -21.72 14.46
N GLY A 50 -5.54 -21.96 14.44
CA GLY A 50 -6.48 -21.13 13.70
C GLY A 50 -6.48 -19.69 14.21
N LEU A 51 -6.16 -18.73 13.33
CA LEU A 51 -6.26 -17.30 13.62
C LEU A 51 -7.72 -16.97 13.99
N SER A 52 -7.96 -16.69 15.27
CA SER A 52 -9.23 -16.16 15.74
C SER A 52 -9.27 -14.66 15.50
N PHE A 53 -10.07 -14.23 14.53
CA PHE A 53 -10.44 -12.83 14.30
C PHE A 53 -11.87 -12.66 14.86
N THR A 54 -12.01 -12.07 16.05
CA THR A 54 -13.30 -12.08 16.76
C THR A 54 -14.24 -10.93 16.38
N SER A 55 -13.85 -10.03 15.49
CA SER A 55 -14.72 -8.96 14.97
C SER A 55 -15.03 -9.17 13.50
N LEU A 56 -16.31 -8.98 13.13
CA LEU A 56 -16.79 -9.09 11.76
C LEU A 56 -16.07 -8.09 10.84
N GLU A 57 -15.68 -6.93 11.38
CA GLU A 57 -14.86 -5.93 10.68
C GLU A 57 -13.43 -6.42 10.42
N ALA A 58 -12.80 -7.13 11.36
CA ALA A 58 -11.46 -7.70 11.18
C ALA A 58 -11.47 -8.88 10.20
N ILE A 59 -12.53 -9.70 10.19
CA ILE A 59 -12.73 -10.77 9.21
C ILE A 59 -12.95 -10.18 7.82
N THR A 60 -13.81 -9.16 7.69
CA THR A 60 -14.08 -8.50 6.40
C THR A 60 -12.84 -7.77 5.89
N PHE A 61 -12.09 -7.10 6.76
CA PHE A 61 -10.80 -6.51 6.43
C PHE A 61 -9.82 -7.60 5.98
N ALA A 62 -9.63 -8.66 6.76
CA ALA A 62 -8.71 -9.74 6.40
C ALA A 62 -9.13 -10.46 5.10
N GLN A 63 -10.42 -10.67 4.85
CA GLN A 63 -10.89 -11.29 3.61
C GLN A 63 -10.74 -10.35 2.41
N SER A 64 -10.99 -9.05 2.56
CA SER A 64 -10.73 -8.06 1.48
C SER A 64 -9.25 -7.76 1.26
N TYR A 65 -8.40 -8.05 2.25
CA TYR A 65 -6.97 -7.77 2.24
C TYR A 65 -6.10 -8.99 1.87
N PHE A 66 -6.54 -10.22 2.19
CA PHE A 66 -5.83 -11.48 1.92
C PHE A 66 -6.55 -12.45 0.99
N GLY A 67 -7.88 -12.35 0.87
CA GLY A 67 -8.65 -13.19 -0.04
C GLY A 67 -8.76 -12.50 -1.38
N GLY A 68 -8.16 -13.05 -2.42
CA GLY A 68 -8.31 -12.60 -3.82
C GLY A 68 -9.75 -12.66 -4.38
N GLY A 69 -10.78 -12.57 -3.53
CA GLY A 69 -12.17 -12.33 -3.89
C GLY A 69 -12.46 -10.84 -3.80
N GLY A 70 -12.03 -10.09 -4.82
CA GLY A 70 -12.47 -8.71 -5.03
C GLY A 70 -13.99 -8.69 -5.07
N ASN A 71 -14.61 -8.15 -4.01
CA ASN A 71 -16.03 -7.83 -4.02
C ASN A 71 -16.24 -6.90 -5.23
N ILE A 72 -17.14 -7.24 -6.15
CA ILE A 72 -17.37 -6.49 -7.40
C ILE A 72 -17.67 -5.00 -7.13
N GLY A 73 -18.11 -4.65 -5.90
CA GLY A 73 -18.24 -3.26 -5.44
C GLY A 73 -16.93 -2.47 -5.22
N ALA A 74 -15.78 -3.14 -5.07
CA ALA A 74 -14.48 -2.50 -4.91
C ALA A 74 -13.88 -1.96 -6.22
N LEU A 75 -14.20 -2.60 -7.36
CA LEU A 75 -13.67 -2.27 -8.69
C LEU A 75 -14.06 -0.89 -9.22
N PHE A 76 -15.04 -0.22 -8.60
CA PHE A 76 -15.49 1.12 -8.96
C PHE A 76 -15.39 2.12 -7.80
N SER A 77 -14.84 1.73 -6.65
CA SER A 77 -14.96 2.57 -5.45
C SER A 77 -14.25 3.91 -5.62
N MET A 78 -13.04 3.95 -6.17
CA MET A 78 -12.32 5.21 -6.36
C MET A 78 -12.86 6.02 -7.55
N VAL A 79 -13.19 5.39 -8.68
CA VAL A 79 -13.78 6.08 -9.84
C VAL A 79 -15.10 6.77 -9.46
N GLU A 80 -15.98 6.09 -8.72
CA GLU A 80 -17.25 6.66 -8.29
C GLU A 80 -17.07 7.74 -7.21
N GLN A 81 -16.09 7.60 -6.32
CA GLN A 81 -15.74 8.67 -5.39
C GLN A 81 -15.21 9.92 -6.10
N LEU A 82 -14.36 9.74 -7.11
CA LEU A 82 -13.85 10.84 -7.93
C LEU A 82 -14.98 11.53 -8.70
N LYS A 83 -15.96 10.78 -9.20
CA LYS A 83 -17.20 11.33 -9.78
C LYS A 83 -18.01 12.15 -8.78
N LYS A 84 -18.19 11.65 -7.55
CA LYS A 84 -18.90 12.38 -6.48
C LYS A 84 -18.25 13.73 -6.15
N VAL A 85 -16.92 13.84 -6.27
CA VAL A 85 -16.20 15.11 -6.04
C VAL A 85 -16.00 15.94 -7.32
N GLY A 86 -16.63 15.54 -8.44
CA GLY A 86 -16.81 16.39 -9.62
C GLY A 86 -16.05 15.98 -10.89
N TRP A 87 -15.48 14.77 -10.98
CA TRP A 87 -14.82 14.28 -12.19
C TRP A 87 -15.72 13.34 -13.00
N SER A 88 -16.19 13.77 -14.17
CA SER A 88 -17.05 12.92 -15.02
C SER A 88 -16.32 11.70 -15.58
N ASP A 89 -15.06 11.85 -15.97
CA ASP A 89 -14.20 10.78 -16.51
C ASP A 89 -12.79 10.80 -15.89
N PRO A 90 -12.64 10.34 -14.63
CA PRO A 90 -11.35 10.40 -13.94
C PRO A 90 -10.28 9.48 -14.53
N VAL A 91 -10.67 8.52 -15.37
CA VAL A 91 -9.74 7.56 -16.00
C VAL A 91 -8.99 8.22 -17.16
N ASN A 92 -9.70 9.01 -17.97
CA ASN A 92 -9.11 9.63 -19.16
C ASN A 92 -8.74 11.11 -18.95
N THR A 93 -9.17 11.73 -17.85
CA THR A 93 -8.80 13.12 -17.54
C THR A 93 -7.39 13.17 -16.98
N ILE A 94 -6.49 13.89 -17.66
CA ILE A 94 -5.12 14.15 -17.19
C ILE A 94 -5.17 15.05 -15.95
N ALA A 95 -4.47 14.64 -14.90
CA ALA A 95 -4.38 15.40 -13.65
C ALA A 95 -3.51 16.64 -13.78
N SER A 96 -3.93 17.71 -13.11
CA SER A 96 -3.12 18.86 -12.72
C SER A 96 -2.69 18.73 -11.25
N PHE A 97 -1.62 19.43 -10.86
CA PHE A 97 -1.14 19.36 -9.48
C PHE A 97 -2.25 19.66 -8.47
N GLU A 98 -3.02 20.73 -8.70
CA GLU A 98 -4.04 21.20 -7.75
C GLU A 98 -5.26 20.31 -7.59
N ASP A 99 -5.39 19.26 -8.41
CA ASP A 99 -6.46 18.29 -8.28
C ASP A 99 -6.39 17.50 -6.98
N TRP A 100 -5.24 17.50 -6.29
CA TRP A 100 -5.11 16.96 -4.94
C TRP A 100 -6.21 17.53 -4.01
N ASN A 101 -6.56 18.81 -4.15
CA ASN A 101 -7.58 19.47 -3.33
C ASN A 101 -8.97 18.83 -3.44
N LYS A 102 -9.30 18.25 -4.59
CA LYS A 102 -10.55 17.50 -4.79
C LYS A 102 -10.38 16.03 -4.41
N ILE A 103 -9.25 15.43 -4.80
CA ILE A 103 -8.94 14.02 -4.51
C ILE A 103 -9.01 13.73 -3.01
N ILE A 104 -8.46 14.61 -2.16
CA ILE A 104 -8.47 14.39 -0.70
C ILE A 104 -9.87 14.45 -0.07
N LYS A 105 -10.87 14.90 -0.81
CA LYS A 105 -12.28 14.93 -0.36
C LYS A 105 -13.02 13.62 -0.65
N THR A 106 -12.40 12.67 -1.33
CA THR A 106 -12.94 11.31 -1.47
C THR A 106 -12.95 10.61 -0.11
N ASP A 107 -13.93 9.77 0.15
CA ASP A 107 -14.12 9.09 1.44
C ASP A 107 -12.89 8.25 1.82
N GLU A 108 -12.29 7.52 0.87
CA GLU A 108 -11.13 6.67 1.11
C GLU A 108 -9.87 7.49 1.45
N ILE A 109 -9.58 8.57 0.72
CA ILE A 109 -8.40 9.39 0.98
C ILE A 109 -8.57 10.22 2.25
N SER A 110 -9.76 10.81 2.45
CA SER A 110 -10.06 11.52 3.70
C SER A 110 -9.98 10.60 4.92
N GLY A 111 -10.42 9.34 4.79
CA GLY A 111 -10.27 8.31 5.81
C GLY A 111 -8.80 7.99 6.13
N LEU A 112 -7.95 7.83 5.11
CA LEU A 112 -6.51 7.68 5.29
C LEU A 112 -5.88 8.90 5.99
N ILE A 113 -6.21 10.11 5.54
CA ILE A 113 -5.70 11.35 6.14
C ILE A 113 -6.14 11.46 7.60
N SER A 114 -7.38 11.09 7.92
CA SER A 114 -7.90 11.08 9.28
C SER A 114 -7.13 10.10 10.17
N LYS A 115 -6.84 8.90 9.67
CA LYS A 115 -5.95 7.95 10.35
C LYS A 115 -4.54 8.49 10.56
N LEU A 116 -3.98 9.18 9.56
CA LEU A 116 -2.67 9.81 9.68
C LEU A 116 -2.64 10.86 10.81
N TYR A 117 -3.69 11.68 10.91
CA TYR A 117 -3.86 12.60 12.04
C TYR A 117 -3.88 11.85 13.38
N SER A 118 -4.67 10.80 13.49
CA SER A 118 -4.81 10.00 14.71
C SER A 118 -3.49 9.36 15.15
N VAL A 119 -2.74 8.71 14.25
CA VAL A 119 -1.42 8.12 14.60
C VAL A 119 -0.36 9.18 14.86
N GLY A 120 -0.49 10.35 14.24
CA GLY A 120 0.38 11.50 14.49
C GLY A 120 0.10 12.22 15.81
N GLY A 121 -1.01 11.92 16.49
CA GLY A 121 -1.41 12.61 17.72
C GLY A 121 -1.91 14.04 17.47
N TYR A 122 -2.43 14.32 16.28
CA TYR A 122 -2.92 15.63 15.86
C TYR A 122 -4.43 15.61 15.64
N LYS A 123 -5.13 16.71 15.89
CA LYS A 123 -6.52 16.85 15.44
C LYS A 123 -6.54 17.26 13.96
N PRO A 124 -7.60 16.89 13.21
CA PRO A 124 -7.81 17.43 11.88
C PRO A 124 -7.76 18.97 11.89
N GLY A 125 -6.84 19.55 11.14
CA GLY A 125 -6.63 21.01 11.08
C GLY A 125 -5.47 21.54 11.93
N ASP A 126 -4.95 20.78 12.90
CA ASP A 126 -3.81 21.21 13.73
C ASP A 126 -2.50 21.31 12.93
N ARG A 127 -2.33 20.42 11.94
CA ARG A 127 -1.16 20.36 11.06
C ARG A 127 -1.55 19.84 9.69
N GLY A 128 -1.82 20.74 8.74
CA GLY A 128 -2.23 20.35 7.39
C GLY A 128 -1.23 19.40 6.73
N ILE A 129 -1.73 18.29 6.18
CA ILE A 129 -0.99 17.53 5.17
C ILE A 129 -0.61 18.49 4.03
N LYS A 130 0.66 18.46 3.62
CA LYS A 130 1.19 19.34 2.57
C LYS A 130 1.52 18.51 1.35
N PHE A 131 0.89 18.85 0.24
CA PHE A 131 1.27 18.35 -1.08
C PHE A 131 2.29 19.29 -1.69
N ILE A 132 3.37 18.74 -2.22
CA ILE A 132 4.48 19.50 -2.79
C ILE A 132 4.79 18.92 -4.17
N GLU A 133 4.68 19.74 -5.21
CA GLU A 133 5.07 19.32 -6.56
C GLU A 133 6.60 19.16 -6.63
N THR A 134 7.05 18.10 -7.29
CA THR A 134 8.46 17.87 -7.56
C THR A 134 8.67 17.35 -8.98
N LYS A 135 9.84 17.68 -9.56
CA LYS A 135 10.27 17.21 -10.88
C LYS A 135 11.20 16.01 -10.81
N ASN A 136 11.31 15.36 -9.65
CA ASN A 136 12.21 14.23 -9.47
C ASN A 136 11.68 13.00 -10.21
N PHE A 137 12.26 12.69 -11.36
CA PHE A 137 11.87 11.58 -12.22
C PHE A 137 12.02 10.20 -11.57
N LEU A 138 12.75 10.09 -10.46
CA LEU A 138 12.96 8.82 -9.77
C LEU A 138 11.65 8.27 -9.24
N PHE A 139 10.71 9.13 -8.81
CA PHE A 139 9.46 8.73 -8.17
C PHE A 139 8.23 9.50 -8.65
N HIS A 140 7.06 8.87 -8.53
CA HIS A 140 5.74 9.48 -8.75
C HIS A 140 5.18 10.14 -7.50
N GLY A 141 5.43 9.51 -6.35
CA GLY A 141 5.08 9.99 -5.03
C GLY A 141 6.23 9.77 -4.07
N LYS A 142 6.28 10.56 -3.00
CA LYS A 142 7.11 10.28 -1.84
C LYS A 142 6.53 10.90 -0.58
N SER A 143 6.40 10.10 0.45
CA SER A 143 6.01 10.53 1.79
C SER A 143 7.21 10.89 2.68
N ASN A 144 7.05 11.99 3.41
CA ASN A 144 7.90 12.41 4.52
C ASN A 144 6.98 12.82 5.68
N GLY A 145 6.26 11.85 6.25
CA GLY A 145 5.22 12.09 7.26
C GLY A 145 4.06 12.89 6.67
N PHE A 146 3.80 14.09 7.18
CA PHE A 146 2.71 14.97 6.70
C PHE A 146 3.04 15.72 5.40
N ASN A 147 4.25 15.56 4.85
CA ASN A 147 4.60 16.14 3.55
C ASN A 147 4.57 15.03 2.49
N ILE A 148 3.73 15.19 1.47
CA ILE A 148 3.62 14.28 0.33
C ILE A 148 4.15 15.00 -0.90
N LEU A 149 5.27 14.51 -1.43
CA LEU A 149 5.85 15.00 -2.67
C LEU A 149 5.21 14.24 -3.83
N VAL A 150 4.83 14.95 -4.89
CA VAL A 150 4.15 14.39 -6.06
C VAL A 150 4.87 14.83 -7.32
N ASN A 151 5.10 13.89 -8.23
CA ASN A 151 5.63 14.16 -9.56
C ASN A 151 4.62 13.77 -10.64
N LEU A 152 4.07 14.78 -11.31
CA LEU A 152 3.11 14.62 -12.40
C LEU A 152 3.74 14.72 -13.81
N SER A 153 5.07 14.65 -13.92
CA SER A 153 5.78 14.77 -15.20
C SER A 153 5.42 13.72 -16.26
N LYS A 154 4.82 12.59 -15.86
CA LYS A 154 4.29 11.58 -16.79
C LYS A 154 2.81 11.77 -17.13
N SER A 155 2.23 12.91 -16.76
CA SER A 155 0.83 13.26 -17.03
C SER A 155 -0.15 12.15 -16.62
N PRO A 156 -0.10 11.68 -15.36
CA PRO A 156 -1.02 10.64 -14.91
C PRO A 156 -2.48 11.13 -15.02
N SER A 157 -3.40 10.19 -15.18
CA SER A 157 -4.83 10.47 -15.04
C SER A 157 -5.18 10.90 -13.60
N VAL A 158 -6.35 11.52 -13.41
CA VAL A 158 -6.88 11.83 -12.07
C VAL A 158 -7.00 10.57 -11.21
N LEU A 159 -7.40 9.45 -11.81
CA LEU A 159 -7.44 8.16 -11.11
C LEU A 159 -6.05 7.72 -10.65
N GLU A 160 -5.05 7.73 -11.52
CA GLU A 160 -3.66 7.39 -11.15
C GLU A 160 -3.11 8.35 -10.08
N TYR A 161 -3.41 9.65 -10.19
CA TYR A 161 -3.01 10.61 -9.18
C TYR A 161 -3.64 10.32 -7.80
N SER A 162 -4.89 9.86 -7.78
CA SER A 162 -5.55 9.45 -6.53
C SER A 162 -4.87 8.25 -5.88
N PHE A 163 -4.44 7.27 -6.68
CA PHE A 163 -3.67 6.14 -6.16
C PHE A 163 -2.30 6.59 -5.65
N ILE A 164 -1.59 7.48 -6.35
CA ILE A 164 -0.32 8.06 -5.87
C ILE A 164 -0.51 8.73 -4.50
N ILE A 165 -1.54 9.58 -4.35
CA ILE A 165 -1.81 10.26 -3.07
C ILE A 165 -2.09 9.24 -1.97
N GLY A 166 -2.99 8.30 -2.20
CA GLY A 166 -3.35 7.31 -1.19
C GLY A 166 -2.21 6.38 -0.81
N HIS A 167 -1.40 5.97 -1.80
CA HIS A 167 -0.20 5.17 -1.60
C HIS A 167 0.80 5.86 -0.67
N GLU A 168 1.09 7.14 -0.93
CA GLU A 168 2.05 7.89 -0.10
C GLU A 168 1.50 8.20 1.29
N VAL A 169 0.20 8.49 1.43
CA VAL A 169 -0.42 8.63 2.76
C VAL A 169 -0.35 7.28 3.51
N GLY A 170 -0.53 6.16 2.81
CA GLY A 170 -0.37 4.82 3.35
C GLY A 170 1.02 4.56 3.96
N HIS A 171 2.07 4.98 3.26
CA HIS A 171 3.43 4.95 3.82
C HIS A 171 3.60 5.84 5.06
N SER A 172 3.05 7.06 5.03
CA SER A 172 3.10 7.96 6.18
C SER A 172 2.45 7.36 7.42
N ILE A 173 1.32 6.66 7.26
CA ILE A 173 0.66 5.94 8.35
C ILE A 173 1.53 4.78 8.81
N THR A 174 1.99 3.95 7.87
CA THR A 174 2.75 2.73 8.18
C THR A 174 4.07 3.02 8.90
N HIS A 175 4.67 4.20 8.69
CA HIS A 175 5.83 4.64 9.44
C HIS A 175 5.62 4.63 10.96
N TYR A 176 4.41 4.89 11.46
CA TYR A 176 4.09 4.84 12.89
C TYR A 176 3.98 3.40 13.44
N PHE A 177 3.88 2.40 12.57
CA PHE A 177 3.92 0.98 12.95
C PHE A 177 5.35 0.43 13.07
N ARG A 178 6.38 1.22 12.71
CA ARG A 178 7.77 0.76 12.59
C ARG A 178 8.32 0.07 13.83
N ASP A 179 8.14 0.63 15.01
CA ASP A 179 8.69 0.03 16.23
C ASP A 179 7.96 -1.29 16.57
N ILE A 180 6.63 -1.32 16.38
CA ILE A 180 5.82 -2.54 16.54
C ILE A 180 6.28 -3.62 15.56
N PHE A 181 6.57 -3.27 14.31
CA PHE A 181 7.11 -4.19 13.32
C PHE A 181 8.41 -4.84 13.82
N PHE A 182 9.38 -4.03 14.26
CA PHE A 182 10.68 -4.52 14.71
C PHE A 182 10.58 -5.41 15.96
N ASP A 183 9.69 -5.05 16.89
CA ASP A 183 9.42 -5.83 18.10
C ASP A 183 8.78 -7.19 17.79
N ASN A 184 7.95 -7.26 16.76
CA ASN A 184 7.29 -8.52 16.35
C ASN A 184 8.24 -9.47 15.64
N ILE A 185 9.15 -8.96 14.81
CA ILE A 185 10.15 -9.79 14.12
C ILE A 185 11.42 -10.02 14.94
N LYS A 186 11.45 -9.55 16.20
CA LYS A 186 12.57 -9.67 17.14
C LYS A 186 13.90 -9.21 16.51
N SER A 187 13.87 -8.05 15.84
CA SER A 187 15.04 -7.53 15.12
C SER A 187 15.38 -6.12 15.53
N ASN A 188 16.68 -5.82 15.52
CA ASN A 188 17.18 -4.46 15.73
C ASN A 188 16.79 -3.54 14.55
N LYS A 189 16.21 -2.37 14.86
CA LYS A 189 15.84 -1.32 13.90
C LYS A 189 17.01 -0.73 13.09
N ASN A 190 18.24 -0.92 13.56
CA ASN A 190 19.45 -0.49 12.86
C ASN A 190 19.98 -1.53 11.87
N SER A 191 19.44 -2.76 11.85
CA SER A 191 19.82 -3.78 10.88
C SER A 191 19.36 -3.36 9.47
N PRO A 192 20.28 -3.23 8.48
CA PRO A 192 19.90 -2.88 7.11
C PRO A 192 18.82 -3.81 6.55
N THR A 193 19.00 -5.12 6.69
CA THR A 193 18.02 -6.13 6.25
C THR A 193 16.66 -5.97 6.92
N ALA A 194 16.62 -5.62 8.20
CA ALA A 194 15.34 -5.41 8.90
C ALA A 194 14.66 -4.12 8.43
N ARG A 195 15.43 -3.05 8.21
CA ARG A 195 14.92 -1.79 7.68
C ARG A 195 14.33 -1.98 6.28
N ASP A 196 15.04 -2.68 5.42
CA ASP A 196 14.57 -3.00 4.07
C ASP A 196 13.34 -3.90 4.10
N ALA A 197 13.26 -4.85 5.05
CA ALA A 197 12.06 -5.67 5.24
C ALA A 197 10.85 -4.83 5.68
N PHE A 198 11.06 -3.83 6.54
CA PHE A 198 10.01 -2.87 6.91
C PHE A 198 9.58 -2.01 5.70
N SER A 199 10.52 -1.56 4.89
CA SER A 199 10.22 -0.79 3.68
C SER A 199 9.42 -1.62 2.67
N TYR A 200 9.82 -2.87 2.43
CA TYR A 200 9.08 -3.82 1.59
C TYR A 200 7.66 -4.08 2.12
N PHE A 201 7.53 -4.22 3.44
CA PHE A 201 6.22 -4.31 4.09
C PHE A 201 5.38 -3.04 3.86
N SER A 202 5.98 -1.85 3.96
CA SER A 202 5.31 -0.57 3.70
C SER A 202 4.77 -0.47 2.28
N GLU A 203 5.51 -0.94 1.27
CA GLU A 203 5.02 -1.09 -0.12
C GLU A 203 3.81 -2.01 -0.19
N TYR A 204 3.94 -3.20 0.40
CA TYR A 204 2.88 -4.19 0.41
C TYR A 204 1.59 -3.64 1.04
N ILE A 205 1.70 -2.90 2.15
CA ILE A 205 0.55 -2.24 2.78
C ILE A 205 -0.13 -1.26 1.82
N SER A 206 0.65 -0.38 1.18
CA SER A 206 0.12 0.64 0.28
C SER A 206 -0.52 0.04 -0.98
N TYR A 207 0.12 -0.95 -1.62
CA TYR A 207 -0.46 -1.64 -2.76
C TYR A 207 -1.68 -2.50 -2.41
N SER A 208 -1.74 -3.05 -1.19
CA SER A 208 -2.93 -3.75 -0.71
C SER A 208 -4.11 -2.79 -0.54
N TRP A 209 -3.86 -1.56 -0.08
CA TRP A 209 -4.89 -0.53 -0.07
C TRP A 209 -5.38 -0.22 -1.49
N GLU A 210 -4.47 0.00 -2.45
CA GLU A 210 -4.82 0.28 -3.85
C GLU A 210 -5.65 -0.84 -4.50
N SER A 211 -5.25 -2.10 -4.29
CA SER A 211 -5.99 -3.26 -4.80
C SER A 211 -7.41 -3.30 -4.22
N ARG A 212 -7.55 -3.08 -2.90
CA ARG A 212 -8.83 -3.04 -2.18
C ARG A 212 -9.76 -1.96 -2.69
N ILE A 213 -9.24 -0.81 -3.14
CA ILE A 213 -10.04 0.29 -3.69
C ILE A 213 -10.17 0.28 -5.22
N GLY A 214 -9.79 -0.84 -5.85
CA GLY A 214 -10.10 -1.09 -7.26
C GLY A 214 -9.00 -0.76 -8.26
N ASN A 215 -7.73 -0.65 -7.86
CA ASN A 215 -6.65 -0.56 -8.83
C ASN A 215 -6.51 -1.89 -9.60
N GLN A 216 -7.03 -1.92 -10.83
CA GLN A 216 -7.09 -3.10 -11.68
C GLN A 216 -5.71 -3.65 -12.08
N ASN A 217 -4.66 -2.85 -11.96
CA ASN A 217 -3.29 -3.28 -12.22
C ASN A 217 -2.74 -4.20 -11.11
N ILE A 218 -3.40 -4.24 -9.95
CA ILE A 218 -2.94 -4.97 -8.76
C ILE A 218 -3.95 -6.07 -8.42
N LYS A 219 -3.74 -7.25 -8.99
CA LYS A 219 -4.55 -8.44 -8.69
C LYS A 219 -4.15 -9.11 -7.38
N ASP A 220 -2.85 -9.18 -7.13
CA ASP A 220 -2.24 -9.69 -5.90
C ASP A 220 -1.21 -8.65 -5.43
N PRO A 221 -1.42 -8.00 -4.27
CA PRO A 221 -0.50 -6.98 -3.76
C PRO A 221 0.90 -7.50 -3.43
N LEU A 222 1.03 -8.76 -3.00
CA LEU A 222 2.32 -9.33 -2.66
C LEU A 222 3.15 -9.58 -3.93
N ASP A 223 2.54 -10.23 -4.92
CA ASP A 223 3.17 -10.45 -6.22
C ASP A 223 3.48 -9.11 -6.90
N TYR A 224 2.57 -8.14 -6.83
CA TYR A 224 2.79 -6.81 -7.39
C TYR A 224 3.97 -6.10 -6.72
N THR A 225 4.05 -6.14 -5.39
CA THR A 225 5.19 -5.60 -4.63
C THR A 225 6.50 -6.26 -5.06
N TYR A 226 6.53 -7.60 -5.20
CA TYR A 226 7.72 -8.31 -5.68
C TYR A 226 8.09 -7.92 -7.12
N ASN A 227 7.12 -7.74 -8.01
CA ASN A 227 7.37 -7.34 -9.39
C ASN A 227 7.82 -5.88 -9.54
N LYS A 228 7.52 -5.02 -8.56
CA LYS A 228 7.93 -3.60 -8.56
C LYS A 228 9.21 -3.32 -7.81
N HIS A 229 9.48 -4.09 -6.75
CA HIS A 229 10.60 -3.82 -5.84
C HIS A 229 11.35 -5.07 -5.38
N GLY A 230 11.01 -6.25 -5.89
CA GLY A 230 11.66 -7.52 -5.55
C GLY A 230 13.08 -7.64 -6.09
N ALA A 231 13.75 -8.73 -5.74
CA ALA A 231 15.19 -8.88 -5.97
C ALA A 231 15.61 -9.09 -7.43
N LYS A 232 14.68 -9.26 -8.37
CA LYS A 232 14.95 -9.67 -9.76
C LYS A 232 14.45 -8.66 -10.79
N GLN A 233 15.24 -8.41 -11.83
CA GLN A 233 14.87 -7.73 -13.08
C GLN A 233 14.32 -6.28 -12.97
N ILE A 234 14.77 -5.54 -11.96
CA ILE A 234 14.43 -4.13 -11.75
C ILE A 234 15.74 -3.35 -11.48
N PRO A 235 15.88 -2.08 -11.92
CA PRO A 235 17.07 -1.29 -11.62
C PRO A 235 17.43 -1.32 -10.12
N ASP A 236 18.73 -1.44 -9.80
CA ASP A 236 19.22 -1.66 -8.43
C ASP A 236 18.69 -0.64 -7.41
N ILE A 237 18.47 0.60 -7.85
CA ILE A 237 17.95 1.70 -7.02
C ILE A 237 16.53 1.48 -6.49
N PHE A 238 15.80 0.52 -7.05
CA PHE A 238 14.41 0.20 -6.69
C PHE A 238 14.26 -1.19 -6.08
N ARG A 239 15.38 -1.86 -5.82
CA ARG A 239 15.40 -3.27 -5.41
C ARG A 239 15.53 -3.39 -3.90
N TYR A 240 14.66 -4.21 -3.31
CA TYR A 240 14.92 -4.76 -1.99
C TYR A 240 15.74 -6.06 -2.10
N PRO A 241 16.75 -6.26 -1.25
CA PRO A 241 17.56 -7.48 -1.28
C PRO A 241 16.71 -8.70 -0.89
N GLU A 242 16.97 -9.84 -1.51
CA GLU A 242 16.27 -11.11 -1.27
C GLU A 242 16.23 -11.48 0.24
N ALA A 243 17.31 -11.18 0.98
CA ALA A 243 17.37 -11.41 2.42
C ALA A 243 16.31 -10.59 3.21
N ALA A 244 15.99 -9.37 2.77
CA ALA A 244 14.96 -8.55 3.38
C ALA A 244 13.55 -9.09 3.05
N ILE A 245 13.34 -9.49 1.80
CA ILE A 245 12.07 -10.09 1.33
C ILE A 245 11.81 -11.40 2.09
N ASN A 246 12.82 -12.27 2.22
CA ASN A 246 12.71 -13.50 3.01
C ASN A 246 12.44 -13.21 4.48
N LYS A 247 13.05 -12.17 5.05
CA LYS A 247 12.79 -11.77 6.43
C LYS A 247 11.34 -11.32 6.63
N PHE A 248 10.78 -10.56 5.68
CA PHE A 248 9.37 -10.23 5.67
C PHE A 248 8.48 -11.47 5.54
N ASN A 249 8.70 -12.31 4.51
CA ASN A 249 7.90 -13.50 4.23
C ASN A 249 7.89 -14.49 5.40
N ASN A 250 9.04 -14.75 6.02
CA ASN A 250 9.16 -15.65 7.17
C ASN A 250 8.39 -15.16 8.41
N ASN A 251 8.07 -13.86 8.47
CA ASN A 251 7.35 -13.24 9.58
C ASN A 251 5.96 -12.71 9.17
N PHE A 252 5.53 -12.98 7.93
CA PHE A 252 4.35 -12.36 7.33
C PHE A 252 3.12 -12.42 8.23
N ASN A 253 2.74 -13.63 8.66
CA ASN A 253 1.54 -13.84 9.49
C ASN A 253 1.60 -13.08 10.82
N ILE A 254 2.77 -13.01 11.45
CA ILE A 254 2.97 -12.34 12.74
C ILE A 254 2.86 -10.82 12.56
N ILE A 255 3.57 -10.28 11.57
CA ILE A 255 3.56 -8.86 11.22
C ILE A 255 2.14 -8.42 10.86
N MET A 256 1.46 -9.19 10.01
CA MET A 256 0.11 -8.85 9.57
C MET A 256 -0.88 -8.84 10.72
N LYS A 257 -0.87 -9.86 11.59
CA LYS A 257 -1.71 -9.87 12.79
C LYS A 257 -1.45 -8.63 13.67
N ALA A 258 -0.19 -8.27 13.87
CA ALA A 258 0.18 -7.08 14.64
C ALA A 258 -0.30 -5.79 13.96
N TYR A 259 -0.14 -5.68 12.64
CA TYR A 259 -0.57 -4.51 11.87
C TYR A 259 -2.08 -4.33 11.91
N LEU A 260 -2.86 -5.41 11.76
CA LEU A 260 -4.31 -5.37 11.86
C LEU A 260 -4.79 -4.89 13.23
N ASN A 261 -4.22 -5.46 14.29
CA ASN A 261 -4.56 -5.07 15.65
C ASN A 261 -4.24 -3.60 15.91
N TRP A 262 -3.05 -3.16 15.47
CA TRP A 262 -2.65 -1.76 15.58
C TRP A 262 -3.56 -0.84 14.76
N ASN A 263 -3.78 -1.14 13.49
CA ASN A 263 -4.60 -0.31 12.59
C ASN A 263 -6.06 -0.21 13.04
N ASN A 264 -6.62 -1.27 13.63
CA ASN A 264 -7.98 -1.26 14.19
C ASN A 264 -8.06 -0.52 15.54
N SER A 265 -6.94 -0.29 16.22
CA SER A 265 -6.89 0.49 17.45
C SER A 265 -6.81 2.01 17.22
N ILE A 266 -6.53 2.43 15.97
CA ILE A 266 -6.50 3.83 15.56
C ILE A 266 -7.95 4.32 15.53
N LYS A 267 -8.25 5.30 16.39
CA LYS A 267 -9.56 5.94 16.50
C LYS A 267 -9.76 7.04 15.47
#